data_AF-X1CKM3-F1
#
_entry.id   AF-X1CKM3-F1
#
_cell.length_a   1.000
_cell.length_b   1.000
_cell.length_c   1.000
_cell.angle_alpha   90.00
_cell.angle_beta   90.00
_cell.angle_gamma   90.00
#
_symmetry.space_group_name_H-M   'P 1'
#
loop_
_entity.id
_entity.type
_entity.pdbx_description
1 polymer ?
#
loop_
_entity_poly.entity_id
_entity_poly.type
_entity_poly.pdbx_seq_one_letter_code
_entity_poly.pdbx_strand_id
1 'polypeptide(L)' 'MFNMGHRMELYCDESIAKDIIEIAKTFKIESKIIGQCEPSPSKKKNSLEIKSEFGSFDYEQNNMN' A
#
# COMPACT_ATOMS: atom_id res chain seq x y z
N MET A 1 1.09 12.42 13.25
CA MET A 1 1.10 11.38 12.21
C MET A 1 0.42 10.16 12.81
N PHE A 2 -0.62 9.64 12.16
CA PHE A 2 -1.42 8.50 12.62
C PHE A 2 -1.48 7.44 11.51
N ASN A 3 -1.81 6.21 11.85
CA ASN A 3 -1.83 5.08 10.92
C ASN A 3 -3.14 4.94 10.11
N MET A 4 -4.16 5.73 10.44
CA MET A 4 -5.42 5.85 9.68
C MET A 4 -6.18 4.52 9.44
N GLY A 5 -6.04 3.53 10.32
CA GLY A 5 -6.88 2.32 10.32
C GLY A 5 -6.09 1.00 10.40
N HIS A 6 -4.96 0.89 9.71
CA HIS A 6 -4.08 -0.29 9.75
C HIS A 6 -2.63 0.14 10.00
N ARG A 7 -1.82 -0.71 10.65
CA ARG A 7 -0.42 -0.40 11.01
C ARG A 7 0.60 -1.31 10.31
N MET A 8 0.13 -2.28 9.55
CA MET A 8 0.96 -3.25 8.87
C MET A 8 0.46 -3.41 7.44
N GLU A 9 1.41 -3.42 6.51
CA GLU A 9 1.19 -3.60 5.08
C GLU A 9 2.16 -4.67 4.59
N LEU A 10 1.69 -5.53 3.68
CA LEU A 10 2.49 -6.58 3.07
C LEU A 10 2.51 -6.34 1.56
N TYR A 11 3.72 -6.19 1.01
CA TYR A 11 3.93 -6.22 -0.44
C TYR A 11 4.11 -7.66 -0.87
N CYS A 12 3.27 -8.13 -1.78
CA CYS A 12 3.26 -9.51 -2.25
C CYS A 12 2.72 -9.59 -3.68
N ASP A 13 2.97 -10.71 -4.35
CA ASP A 13 2.33 -11.02 -5.62
C ASP A 13 0.82 -11.16 -5.43
N GLU A 14 0.03 -10.67 -6.39
CA GLU A 14 -1.43 -10.75 -6.36
C GLU A 14 -1.92 -12.20 -6.17
N SER A 15 -1.19 -13.17 -6.73
CA SER A 15 -1.52 -14.59 -6.64
C SER A 15 -1.59 -15.14 -5.21
N ILE A 16 -0.85 -14.55 -4.26
CA ILE A 16 -0.81 -15.01 -2.86
C ILE A 16 -1.59 -14.09 -1.90
N ALA A 17 -2.15 -12.99 -2.39
CA ALA A 17 -2.83 -12.00 -1.54
C ALA A 17 -4.07 -12.59 -0.82
N LYS A 18 -4.82 -13.48 -1.48
CA LYS A 18 -5.99 -14.14 -0.89
C LYS A 18 -5.61 -15.09 0.25
N ASP A 19 -4.51 -15.83 0.09
CA ASP A 19 -4.03 -16.75 1.12
C ASP A 19 -3.58 -15.99 2.37
N ILE A 20 -2.91 -14.86 2.19
CA ILE A 20 -2.52 -13.95 3.29
C ILE A 20 -3.77 -13.47 4.05
N ILE A 21 -4.83 -13.06 3.34
CA ILE A 21 -6.08 -12.59 3.96
C ILE A 21 -6.76 -13.72 4.76
N GLU A 22 -6.83 -14.94 4.20
CA GLU A 22 -7.40 -16.08 4.91
C GLU A 22 -6.57 -16.47 6.14
N ILE A 23 -5.24 -16.41 6.08
CA ILE A 23 -4.38 -16.61 7.25
C ILE A 23 -4.66 -15.55 8.32
N ALA A 24 -4.70 -14.26 7.96
CA ALA A 24 -4.97 -13.17 8.91
C ALA A 24 -6.32 -13.35 9.63
N LYS A 25 -7.33 -13.83 8.92
CA LYS A 25 -8.66 -14.14 9.46
C LYS A 25 -8.62 -15.23 10.54
N THR A 26 -7.72 -16.22 10.46
CA THR A 26 -7.53 -17.23 11.53
C THR A 26 -7.08 -16.60 12.85
N PHE A 27 -6.36 -15.48 12.78
CA PHE A 27 -5.96 -14.67 13.92
C PHE A 27 -6.97 -13.57 14.28
N LYS A 28 -8.15 -13.56 13.64
CA LYS A 28 -9.20 -12.54 13.79
C LYS A 28 -8.71 -11.12 13.45
N ILE A 29 -7.78 -11.02 12.49
CA ILE A 29 -7.29 -9.74 11.97
C ILE A 29 -8.00 -9.46 10.65
N GLU A 30 -8.72 -8.33 10.59
CA GLU A 30 -9.30 -7.85 9.34
C GLU A 30 -8.19 -7.39 8.38
N SER A 31 -8.29 -7.83 7.14
CA SER A 31 -7.30 -7.53 6.12
C SER A 31 -7.97 -7.39 4.76
N LYS A 32 -7.35 -6.59 3.90
CA LYS A 32 -7.79 -6.33 2.53
C LYS A 32 -6.61 -5.89 1.68
N ILE A 33 -6.75 -6.01 0.37
CA ILE A 33 -5.83 -5.35 -0.56
C ILE A 33 -6.14 -3.85 -0.52
N ILE A 34 -5.16 -3.03 -0.17
CA ILE A 34 -5.31 -1.57 0.01
C ILE A 34 -4.65 -0.73 -1.09
N GLY A 35 -3.88 -1.34 -1.97
CA GLY A 35 -3.14 -0.65 -3.01
C GLY A 35 -2.31 -1.60 -3.86
N GLN A 36 -1.54 -1.03 -4.79
CA GLN A 36 -0.67 -1.75 -5.71
C GLN A 36 0.62 -0.96 -5.96
N CYS A 37 1.66 -1.64 -6.44
CA CYS A 37 2.89 -1.02 -6.90
C CYS A 37 3.04 -1.14 -8.41
N GLU A 38 3.49 -0.06 -9.03
CA GLU A 38 3.78 -0.02 -10.46
C GLU A 38 5.19 0.52 -10.69
N PRO A 39 5.87 0.08 -11.77
CA PRO A 39 7.14 0.68 -12.16
C PRO A 39 6.98 2.18 -12.41
N SER A 40 7.80 2.98 -11.74
CA SER A 40 7.83 4.42 -12.01
C SER A 40 8.29 4.67 -13.45
N PRO A 41 7.63 5.57 -14.20
CA PRO A 41 8.08 5.97 -15.52
C PRO A 41 9.44 6.69 -15.50
N SER A 42 9.89 7.18 -14.33
CA SER A 42 11.20 7.79 -14.13
C SER A 42 11.99 7.06 -13.03
N LYS A 43 13.20 6.57 -13.37
CA LYS A 43 14.08 5.86 -12.41
C LYS A 43 14.47 6.66 -11.17
N LYS A 44 14.28 7.99 -11.17
CA LYS A 44 14.69 8.90 -10.08
C LYS A 44 13.51 9.49 -9.29
N LYS A 45 12.28 9.06 -9.60
CA LYS A 45 11.06 9.59 -9.00
C LYS A 45 10.31 8.49 -8.27
N ASN A 46 10.21 8.63 -6.96
CA ASN A 46 9.27 7.87 -6.15
C ASN A 46 8.00 8.71 -5.97
N SER A 47 6.84 8.08 -6.09
CA SER A 47 5.56 8.73 -5.87
C SER A 47 4.64 7.83 -5.06
N LEU A 48 3.82 8.44 -4.20
CA LEU A 48 2.78 7.79 -3.43
C LEU A 48 1.48 8.58 -3.62
N GLU A 49 0.43 7.90 -4.04
CA GLU A 49 -0.94 8.42 -4.11
C GLU A 49 -1.78 7.71 -3.04
N ILE A 50 -2.42 8.49 -2.16
CA ILE A 50 -3.37 7.98 -1.16
C ILE A 50 -4.76 8.50 -1.52
N LYS A 51 -5.64 7.59 -1.93
CA LYS A 51 -7.07 7.88 -2.18
C LYS A 51 -7.88 7.47 -0.95
N SER A 52 -8.58 8.42 -0.34
CA SER A 52 -9.43 8.19 0.84
C SER A 52 -10.79 8.87 0.69
N GLU A 53 -11.69 8.63 1.64
CA GLU A 53 -12.97 9.35 1.73
C GLU A 53 -12.80 10.87 1.90
N PHE A 54 -11.64 11.33 2.38
CA PHE A 54 -11.33 12.76 2.57
C PHE A 54 -10.65 13.40 1.35
N GLY A 55 -10.51 12.66 0.24
CA GLY A 55 -9.85 13.10 -0.98
C GLY A 55 -8.57 12.34 -1.30
N SER A 56 -7.82 12.88 -2.27
CA SER A 56 -6.56 12.34 -2.75
C SER A 56 -5.37 13.14 -2.21
N PHE A 57 -4.32 12.42 -1.79
CA PHE A 57 -3.07 13.01 -1.29
C PHE A 57 -1.90 12.44 -2.07
N ASP A 58 -1.15 13.32 -2.72
CA ASP A 58 0.00 12.97 -3.55
C ASP A 58 1.31 13.40 -2.88
N TYR A 59 2.28 12.47 -2.86
CA TYR A 59 3.61 12.70 -2.34
C TYR A 59 4.64 12.33 -3.41
N GLU A 60 5.53 13.27 -3.74
CA GLU A 60 6.60 13.04 -4.71
C GLU A 60 7.97 13.25 -4.07
N GLN A 61 8.91 12.34 -4.35
CA GLN A 61 10.30 12.46 -3.93
C GLN A 61 11.21 12.33 -5.16
N ASN A 62 12.00 13.39 -5.40
CA ASN A 62 13.03 13.42 -6.44
C ASN A 62 14.39 13.08 -5.82
N ASN A 63 14.95 11.94 -6.21
CA ASN A 63 16.30 11.56 -5.79
C ASN A 63 17.29 12.15 -6.79
N MET A 64 17.63 13.43 -6.59
CA MET A 64 18.80 14.04 -7.23
C MET A 64 20.01 13.80 -6.33
N ASN A 65 20.93 12.95 -6.79
CA ASN A 65 22.31 12.93 -6.31
C ASN A 65 23.01 14.21 -6.76
#